data_AF-A0A4V1WL55-F1
#
_entry.id   AF-A0A4V1WL55-F1
#
_cell.length_a   1.000
_cell.length_b   1.000
_cell.length_c   1.000
_cell.angle_alpha   90.00
_cell.angle_beta   90.00
_cell.angle_gamma   90.00
#
_symmetry.space_group_name_H-M   'P 1'
#
loop_
_entity.id
_entity.type
_entity.pdbx_description
1 polymer ?
#
loop_
_entity_poly.entity_id
_entity_poly.type
_entity_poly.pdbx_seq_one_letter_code
_entity_poly.pdbx_strand_id
1 'polypeptide(L)'
;MFFSLLNLLICSQVALGSIHRRVAPIPPVQDPFYQTSAGYENAVPGTILRSRPAPAKLKALSLVPVNIKQVTQLLYRTTNALGQPEVTVSTVMVPENASYDKIVSYQVAEDDGGQINCASSYTLQTGSRSIYAGTGDVEMPLILVALNEGWIVSSPDWEGPNSTFIEGFQAGQATLDSVRAVLSSGKITGVKSDAKVQMWGYSGGALASEWAMELQSSYAPELKFVGAAIGGVTPNVQNVYGTINHGPFAGIAAAALLGMANAFKDFQTALTNQLIPAKAAEFYQAGQNCF
;
A
#
# COMPACT_ATOMS: atom_id res chain seq x y z
N MET A 1 70.76 -16.17 22.90
CA MET A 1 70.76 -17.54 23.44
C MET A 1 69.61 -17.62 24.45
N PHE A 2 68.66 -18.55 24.20
CA PHE A 2 67.54 -19.01 25.06
C PHE A 2 66.42 -18.00 25.41
N PHE A 3 65.18 -18.13 24.88
CA PHE A 3 64.09 -19.08 25.23
C PHE A 3 63.76 -19.10 26.74
N SER A 4 62.53 -19.24 27.24
CA SER A 4 61.11 -19.19 26.82
C SER A 4 60.31 -19.65 28.07
N LEU A 5 59.02 -19.34 28.14
CA LEU A 5 57.89 -20.06 28.81
C LEU A 5 57.00 -19.07 29.60
N LEU A 6 55.82 -18.68 29.07
CA LEU A 6 54.53 -19.41 29.01
C LEU A 6 53.71 -19.26 30.30
N ASN A 7 52.53 -18.63 30.20
CA ASN A 7 51.25 -18.95 30.87
C ASN A 7 50.20 -17.86 30.50
N LEU A 8 49.24 -18.10 29.59
CA LEU A 8 47.92 -18.73 29.74
C LEU A 8 46.80 -17.79 30.27
N LEU A 9 45.61 -17.92 29.64
CA LEU A 9 44.25 -17.49 30.06
C LEU A 9 43.87 -16.02 29.76
N ILE A 10 42.75 -15.65 29.12
CA ILE A 10 41.47 -16.30 28.78
C ILE A 10 40.93 -15.72 27.46
N CYS A 11 40.47 -16.62 26.58
CA CYS A 11 39.64 -16.30 25.44
C CYS A 11 38.24 -15.88 25.94
N SER A 12 37.90 -14.60 25.84
CA SER A 12 36.52 -14.15 25.95
C SER A 12 36.00 -13.84 24.54
N GLN A 13 35.49 -14.89 23.88
CA GLN A 13 34.58 -14.68 22.76
C GLN A 13 33.31 -14.07 23.34
N VAL A 14 33.19 -12.75 23.23
CA VAL A 14 31.89 -12.10 23.30
C VAL A 14 31.13 -12.59 22.08
N ALA A 15 30.26 -13.57 22.30
CA ALA A 15 29.19 -13.87 21.36
C ALA A 15 28.34 -12.61 21.24
N LEU A 16 28.67 -11.76 20.26
CA LEU A 16 27.79 -10.74 19.74
C LEU A 16 26.62 -11.47 19.08
N GLY A 17 25.69 -11.95 19.92
CA GLY A 17 24.36 -12.29 19.48
C GLY A 17 23.86 -11.08 18.71
N SER A 18 23.49 -11.30 17.46
CA SER A 18 22.93 -10.27 16.59
C SER A 18 21.69 -9.73 17.28
N ILE A 19 21.83 -8.60 17.97
CA ILE A 19 20.71 -7.79 18.40
C ILE A 19 20.00 -7.44 17.09
N HIS A 20 18.88 -8.11 16.81
CA HIS A 20 17.97 -7.71 15.77
C HIS A 20 17.56 -6.29 16.12
N ARG A 21 18.24 -5.30 15.53
CA ARG A 21 17.84 -3.91 15.56
C ARG A 21 16.37 -3.95 15.13
N ARG A 22 15.45 -3.47 15.97
CA ARG A 22 14.05 -3.27 15.53
C ARG A 22 14.13 -2.26 14.40
N VAL A 23 14.20 -2.76 13.17
CA VAL A 23 14.31 -1.90 11.98
C VAL A 23 12.91 -1.32 11.80
N ALA A 24 12.73 -0.08 12.23
CA ALA A 24 11.58 0.69 11.78
C ALA A 24 11.70 0.84 10.26
N PRO A 25 10.60 0.72 9.49
CA PRO A 25 10.63 0.97 8.07
C PRO A 25 11.03 2.42 7.79
N ILE A 26 11.78 2.63 6.70
CA ILE A 26 12.11 3.98 6.21
C ILE A 26 10.82 4.55 5.58
N PRO A 27 10.43 5.81 5.87
CA PRO A 27 9.29 6.43 5.21
C PRO A 27 9.43 6.41 3.68
N PRO A 28 8.36 6.11 2.92
CA PRO A 28 8.38 6.03 1.46
C PRO A 28 9.07 7.20 0.76
N VAL A 29 8.84 8.44 1.23
CA VAL A 29 9.48 9.65 0.66
C VAL A 29 11.02 9.64 0.76
N GLN A 30 11.59 8.85 1.66
CA GLN A 30 13.03 8.70 1.89
C GLN A 30 13.58 7.36 1.39
N ASP A 31 12.72 6.46 0.90
CA ASP A 31 13.08 5.09 0.59
C ASP A 31 13.33 4.92 -0.92
N PRO A 32 14.58 4.61 -1.35
CA PRO A 32 14.91 4.41 -2.76
C PRO A 32 14.11 3.31 -3.44
N PHE A 33 13.47 2.41 -2.68
CA PHE A 33 12.61 1.38 -3.25
C PHE A 33 11.39 1.93 -3.99
N TYR A 34 10.91 3.13 -3.67
CA TYR A 34 9.78 3.78 -4.36
C TYR A 34 10.21 4.58 -5.60
N GLN A 35 11.52 4.74 -5.85
CA GLN A 35 12.02 5.54 -6.97
C GLN A 35 12.03 4.74 -8.28
N THR A 36 11.55 5.33 -9.37
CA THR A 36 11.58 4.71 -10.70
C THR A 36 13.01 4.51 -11.21
N SER A 37 13.30 3.34 -11.77
CA SER A 37 14.53 3.11 -12.57
C SER A 37 14.27 3.47 -14.03
N ALA A 38 15.29 3.97 -14.75
CA ALA A 38 15.16 4.30 -16.16
C ALA A 38 14.61 3.12 -16.99
N GLY A 39 13.68 3.40 -17.90
CA GLY A 39 13.11 2.42 -18.83
C GLY A 39 11.91 1.65 -18.27
N TYR A 40 11.46 1.93 -17.04
CA TYR A 40 10.24 1.33 -16.48
C TYR A 40 9.00 1.63 -17.33
N GLU A 41 9.00 2.76 -18.04
CA GLU A 41 7.92 3.23 -18.90
C GLU A 41 7.59 2.27 -20.03
N ASN A 42 8.60 1.50 -20.48
CA ASN A 42 8.47 0.52 -21.55
C ASN A 42 7.95 -0.83 -21.08
N ALA A 43 7.88 -1.06 -19.76
CA ALA A 43 7.31 -2.29 -19.22
C ALA A 43 5.78 -2.27 -19.35
N VAL A 44 5.18 -3.45 -19.48
CA VAL A 44 3.72 -3.58 -19.54
C VAL A 44 3.10 -3.44 -18.15
N PRO A 45 1.87 -2.90 -18.02
CA PRO A 45 1.17 -2.82 -16.74
C PRO A 45 1.14 -4.17 -16.00
N GLY A 46 1.43 -4.15 -14.71
CA GLY A 46 1.58 -5.33 -13.85
C GLY A 46 2.97 -5.98 -13.85
N THR A 47 3.93 -5.49 -14.63
CA THR A 47 5.31 -6.00 -14.59
C THR A 47 5.97 -5.72 -13.24
N ILE A 48 6.48 -6.75 -12.58
CA ILE A 48 7.31 -6.60 -11.37
C ILE A 48 8.68 -6.03 -11.78
N LEU A 49 8.98 -4.81 -11.34
CA LEU A 49 10.25 -4.12 -11.63
C LEU A 49 11.30 -4.44 -10.56
N ARG A 50 10.89 -4.49 -9.29
CA ARG A 50 11.73 -4.85 -8.15
C ARG A 50 10.92 -5.58 -7.10
N SER A 51 11.60 -6.35 -6.27
CA SER A 51 11.00 -6.95 -5.08
C SER A 51 11.96 -6.88 -3.90
N ARG A 52 11.41 -6.87 -2.69
CA ARG A 52 12.18 -7.01 -1.45
C ARG A 52 11.33 -7.65 -0.35
N PRO A 53 11.93 -8.35 0.63
CA PRO A 53 11.26 -8.60 1.90
C PRO A 53 10.81 -7.28 2.53
N ALA A 54 9.65 -7.28 3.20
CA ALA A 54 9.22 -6.09 3.94
C ALA A 54 10.30 -5.72 4.99
N PRO A 55 10.69 -4.42 5.09
CA PRO A 55 11.74 -3.98 6.02
C PRO A 55 11.47 -4.31 7.50
N ALA A 56 10.19 -4.39 7.89
CA ALA A 56 9.76 -4.73 9.23
C ALA A 56 8.58 -5.73 9.22
N LYS A 57 8.25 -6.25 10.40
CA LYS A 57 7.11 -7.17 10.58
C LYS A 57 5.79 -6.43 10.37
N LEU A 58 4.70 -7.17 10.12
CA LEU A 58 3.34 -6.60 10.11
C LEU A 58 2.90 -6.17 11.51
N LYS A 59 2.11 -5.10 11.60
CA LYS A 59 1.44 -4.68 12.84
C LYS A 59 0.46 -5.77 13.31
N ALA A 60 0.03 -5.67 14.57
CA ALA A 60 -1.04 -6.47 15.17
C ALA A 60 -0.86 -8.01 15.22
N LEU A 61 0.31 -8.56 14.87
CA LEU A 61 0.61 -9.99 15.08
C LEU A 61 0.54 -10.44 16.56
N SER A 62 0.45 -9.49 17.50
CA SER A 62 0.25 -9.76 18.93
C SER A 62 -1.22 -9.97 19.32
N LEU A 63 -2.18 -9.64 18.46
CA LEU A 63 -3.62 -9.73 18.75
C LEU A 63 -4.25 -11.04 18.27
N VAL A 64 -3.79 -11.55 17.13
CA VAL A 64 -4.19 -12.84 16.57
C VAL A 64 -2.91 -13.58 16.16
N PRO A 65 -2.66 -14.81 16.67
CA PRO A 65 -1.45 -15.55 16.34
C PRO A 65 -1.54 -16.12 14.93
N VAL A 66 -1.33 -15.27 13.92
CA VAL A 66 -1.15 -15.69 12.54
C VAL A 66 0.33 -15.85 12.27
N ASN A 67 0.75 -17.07 11.92
CA ASN A 67 2.12 -17.33 11.54
C ASN A 67 2.34 -16.89 10.09
N ILE A 68 3.16 -15.85 9.91
CA ILE A 68 3.50 -15.30 8.61
C ILE A 68 4.82 -15.90 8.13
N LYS A 69 4.77 -16.58 6.99
CA LYS A 69 5.95 -17.16 6.35
C LYS A 69 6.79 -16.10 5.66
N GLN A 70 6.14 -15.19 4.94
CA GLN A 70 6.81 -14.19 4.12
C GLN A 70 5.94 -12.95 3.96
N VAL A 71 6.58 -11.78 4.01
CA VAL A 71 5.99 -10.52 3.58
C VAL A 71 6.93 -9.91 2.56
N THR A 72 6.43 -9.61 1.36
CA THR A 72 7.24 -9.13 0.24
C THR A 72 6.57 -7.92 -0.38
N GLN A 73 7.36 -6.87 -0.60
CA GLN A 73 6.94 -5.72 -1.39
C GLN A 73 7.36 -5.93 -2.84
N LEU A 74 6.41 -5.75 -3.74
CA LEU A 74 6.60 -5.76 -5.19
C LEU A 74 6.44 -4.33 -5.69
N LEU A 75 7.48 -3.75 -6.27
CA LEU A 75 7.36 -2.53 -7.04
C LEU A 75 6.96 -2.93 -8.47
N TYR A 76 5.80 -2.48 -8.92
CA TYR A 76 5.26 -2.86 -10.22
C TYR A 76 4.89 -1.65 -11.05
N ARG A 77 4.93 -1.82 -12.37
CA ARG A 77 4.53 -0.80 -13.34
C ARG A 77 3.00 -0.74 -13.39
N THR A 78 2.43 0.46 -13.31
CA THR A 78 1.00 0.75 -13.47
C THR A 78 0.78 1.90 -14.47
N THR A 79 -0.45 2.35 -14.63
CA THR A 79 -0.84 3.52 -15.42
C THR A 79 -1.62 4.50 -14.54
N ASN A 80 -1.30 5.79 -14.64
CA ASN A 80 -1.96 6.83 -13.85
C ASN A 80 -3.28 7.32 -14.45
N ALA A 81 -3.93 8.26 -13.75
CA ALA A 81 -5.18 8.92 -14.17
C ALA A 81 -5.14 9.50 -15.61
N LEU A 82 -3.97 9.92 -16.08
CA LEU A 82 -3.75 10.54 -17.39
C LEU A 82 -3.31 9.55 -18.46
N GLY A 83 -3.30 8.25 -18.16
CA GLY A 83 -2.84 7.22 -19.09
C GLY A 83 -1.31 7.11 -19.19
N GLN A 84 -0.55 7.77 -18.31
CA GLN A 84 0.91 7.78 -18.34
C GLN A 84 1.48 6.62 -17.50
N PRO A 85 2.66 6.07 -17.87
CA PRO A 85 3.32 5.04 -17.07
C PRO A 85 3.67 5.57 -15.67
N GLU A 86 3.44 4.74 -14.66
CA GLU A 86 3.79 5.03 -13.26
C GLU A 86 4.25 3.73 -12.57
N VAL A 87 4.77 3.83 -11.35
CA VAL A 87 5.07 2.67 -10.50
C VAL A 87 4.44 2.85 -9.13
N THR A 88 4.00 1.75 -8.55
CA THR A 88 3.57 1.73 -7.15
C THR A 88 3.92 0.39 -6.51
N VAL A 89 3.64 0.23 -5.22
CA VAL A 89 4.04 -0.93 -4.42
C VAL A 89 2.82 -1.78 -4.05
N SER A 90 3.00 -3.09 -4.05
CA SER A 90 2.05 -4.05 -3.47
C SER A 90 2.74 -4.87 -2.39
N THR A 91 2.12 -4.96 -1.22
CA THR A 91 2.59 -5.80 -0.11
C THR A 91 1.88 -7.15 -0.15
N VAL A 92 2.64 -8.20 -0.46
CA VAL A 92 2.15 -9.58 -0.50
C VAL A 92 2.50 -10.30 0.80
N MET A 93 1.49 -10.87 1.44
CA MET A 93 1.56 -11.51 2.74
C MET A 93 1.19 -12.98 2.58
N VAL A 94 2.15 -13.86 2.85
CA VAL A 94 2.01 -15.31 2.71
C VAL A 94 2.02 -15.93 4.10
N PRO A 95 0.92 -16.54 4.56
CA PRO A 95 0.89 -17.24 5.84
C PRO A 95 1.58 -18.61 5.73
N GLU A 96 1.97 -19.21 6.87
CA GLU A 96 2.61 -20.54 6.88
C GLU A 96 1.70 -21.66 6.36
N ASN A 97 0.38 -21.54 6.58
CA ASN A 97 -0.65 -22.45 6.08
C ASN A 97 -1.17 -22.07 4.67
N ALA A 98 -0.40 -21.33 3.88
CA ALA A 98 -0.86 -20.77 2.61
C ALA A 98 -1.43 -21.81 1.62
N SER A 99 -2.65 -21.53 1.15
CA SER A 99 -3.19 -22.04 -0.11
C SER A 99 -2.72 -21.14 -1.24
N TYR A 100 -1.67 -21.57 -1.95
CA TYR A 100 -1.02 -20.78 -3.01
C TYR A 100 -1.90 -20.49 -4.25
N ASP A 101 -3.13 -21.00 -4.29
CA ASP A 101 -4.13 -20.77 -5.33
C ASP A 101 -5.32 -19.91 -4.88
N LYS A 102 -5.23 -19.26 -3.71
CA LYS A 102 -6.27 -18.34 -3.19
C LYS A 102 -5.64 -17.02 -2.77
N ILE A 103 -6.13 -15.94 -3.38
CA ILE A 103 -5.65 -14.58 -3.13
C ILE A 103 -6.81 -13.68 -2.75
N VAL A 104 -6.60 -12.86 -1.73
CA VAL A 104 -7.41 -11.66 -1.46
C VAL A 104 -6.59 -10.44 -1.85
N SER A 105 -7.09 -9.69 -2.84
CA SER A 105 -6.65 -8.32 -3.10
C SER A 105 -7.38 -7.40 -2.12
N TYR A 106 -6.67 -6.91 -1.10
CA TYR A 106 -7.22 -6.11 -0.02
C TYR A 106 -6.86 -4.64 -0.23
N GLN A 107 -7.84 -3.76 -0.36
CA GLN A 107 -7.61 -2.32 -0.51
C GLN A 107 -7.80 -1.66 0.86
N VAL A 108 -6.70 -1.20 1.46
CA VAL A 108 -6.71 -0.39 2.69
C VAL A 108 -7.33 0.98 2.40
N ALA A 109 -8.16 1.51 3.28
CA ALA A 109 -8.65 2.90 3.20
C ALA A 109 -7.52 3.85 3.62
N GLU A 110 -6.63 4.15 2.68
CA GLU A 110 -5.47 5.02 2.93
C GLU A 110 -5.88 6.45 3.29
N ASP A 111 -6.93 6.95 2.63
CA ASP A 111 -7.57 8.24 2.86
C ASP A 111 -6.52 9.37 3.04
N ASP A 112 -5.55 9.41 2.13
CA ASP A 112 -4.40 10.32 2.21
C ASP A 112 -4.77 11.73 1.73
N GLY A 113 -4.28 12.76 2.44
CA GLY A 113 -4.35 14.14 1.96
C GLY A 113 -3.27 14.55 0.95
N GLY A 114 -2.29 13.70 0.63
CA GLY A 114 -1.22 13.98 -0.32
C GLY A 114 0.20 13.65 0.16
N GLN A 115 0.38 12.68 1.05
CA GLN A 115 1.66 12.23 1.60
C GLN A 115 1.89 10.73 1.38
N ILE A 116 2.74 10.37 0.43
CA ILE A 116 3.12 8.96 0.14
C ILE A 116 3.54 8.13 1.38
N ASN A 117 3.84 8.74 2.52
CA ASN A 117 4.05 8.03 3.77
C ASN A 117 2.78 7.40 4.38
N CYS A 118 1.58 7.73 3.89
CA CYS A 118 0.31 7.07 4.22
C CYS A 118 0.16 5.70 3.55
N ALA A 119 0.96 5.43 2.51
CA ALA A 119 0.94 4.21 1.72
C ALA A 119 0.87 2.94 2.58
N SER A 120 -0.09 2.06 2.25
CA SER A 120 -0.33 0.81 2.98
C SER A 120 0.94 -0.04 3.13
N SER A 121 1.79 -0.06 2.11
CA SER A 121 3.03 -0.82 2.13
C SER A 121 4.00 -0.34 3.21
N TYR A 122 3.92 0.91 3.66
CA TYR A 122 4.61 1.42 4.84
C TYR A 122 3.80 1.27 6.12
N THR A 123 2.53 1.67 6.12
CA THR A 123 1.75 1.85 7.35
C THR A 123 1.35 0.54 8.02
N LEU A 124 1.26 -0.57 7.26
CA LEU A 124 0.99 -1.91 7.78
C LEU A 124 2.19 -2.51 8.57
N GLN A 125 3.36 -1.89 8.53
CA GLN A 125 4.58 -2.38 9.18
C GLN A 125 4.75 -1.88 10.63
N THR A 126 5.28 -2.72 11.52
CA THR A 126 5.65 -2.33 12.89
C THR A 126 6.72 -1.24 12.88
N GLY A 127 6.55 -0.22 13.71
CA GLY A 127 7.49 0.89 13.78
C GLY A 127 7.31 1.93 12.67
N SER A 128 6.31 1.77 11.78
CA SER A 128 5.82 2.89 10.97
C SER A 128 5.32 4.01 11.89
N ARG A 129 5.50 5.26 11.48
CA ARG A 129 5.12 6.41 12.34
C ARG A 129 3.60 6.48 12.43
N SER A 130 3.07 6.46 13.65
CA SER A 130 1.62 6.43 13.91
C SER A 130 0.87 7.64 13.35
N ILE A 131 1.55 8.79 13.20
CA ILE A 131 0.98 9.98 12.55
C ILE A 131 0.56 9.72 11.10
N TYR A 132 1.09 8.66 10.48
CA TYR A 132 0.75 8.26 9.12
C TYR A 132 -0.16 7.02 9.06
N ALA A 133 -0.60 6.49 10.21
CA ALA A 133 -1.23 5.17 10.22
C ALA A 133 -2.58 5.11 9.48
N GLY A 134 -3.29 6.25 9.35
CA GLY A 134 -4.65 6.31 8.81
C GLY A 134 -5.53 5.23 9.43
N THR A 135 -6.32 4.56 8.59
CA THR A 135 -7.13 3.40 8.99
C THR A 135 -6.33 2.09 9.15
N GLY A 136 -5.04 2.04 8.82
CA GLY A 136 -4.26 0.79 8.72
C GLY A 136 -4.25 -0.07 10.00
N ASP A 137 -4.36 0.53 11.18
CA ASP A 137 -4.45 -0.21 12.45
C ASP A 137 -5.81 -0.92 12.63
N VAL A 138 -6.89 -0.38 12.03
CA VAL A 138 -8.24 -0.96 12.01
C VAL A 138 -8.37 -2.02 10.92
N GLU A 139 -7.68 -1.84 9.80
CA GLU A 139 -7.70 -2.75 8.64
C GLU A 139 -6.89 -4.04 8.88
N MET A 140 -5.81 -3.97 9.67
CA MET A 140 -4.95 -5.14 9.92
C MET A 140 -5.67 -6.36 10.51
N PRO A 141 -6.55 -6.25 11.51
CA PRO A 141 -7.38 -7.38 11.95
C PRO A 141 -8.18 -8.05 10.83
N LEU A 142 -8.71 -7.30 9.87
CA LEU A 142 -9.46 -7.85 8.73
C LEU A 142 -8.54 -8.62 7.77
N ILE A 143 -7.35 -8.07 7.50
CA ILE A 143 -6.29 -8.75 6.75
C ILE A 143 -5.88 -10.06 7.44
N LEU A 144 -5.74 -10.05 8.77
CA LEU A 144 -5.38 -11.24 9.56
C LEU A 144 -6.45 -12.33 9.50
N VAL A 145 -7.73 -11.99 9.36
CA VAL A 145 -8.80 -12.98 9.15
C VAL A 145 -8.57 -13.76 7.85
N ALA A 146 -8.29 -13.08 6.73
CA ALA A 146 -7.99 -13.74 5.47
C ALA A 146 -6.71 -14.61 5.54
N LEU A 147 -5.67 -14.09 6.18
CA LEU A 147 -4.41 -14.83 6.37
C LEU A 147 -4.61 -16.08 7.24
N ASN A 148 -5.46 -16.02 8.26
CA ASN A 148 -5.76 -17.17 9.13
C ASN A 148 -6.45 -18.32 8.37
N GLU A 149 -7.29 -17.99 7.37
CA GLU A 149 -7.89 -18.97 6.44
C GLU A 149 -6.86 -19.58 5.46
N GLY A 150 -5.59 -19.18 5.57
CA GLY A 150 -4.52 -19.62 4.68
C GLY A 150 -4.58 -18.94 3.31
N TRP A 151 -5.32 -17.84 3.15
CA TRP A 151 -5.35 -17.10 1.89
C TRP A 151 -4.17 -16.14 1.83
N ILE A 152 -3.57 -15.99 0.65
CA ILE A 152 -2.52 -15.00 0.44
C ILE A 152 -3.19 -13.64 0.30
N VAL A 153 -2.69 -12.62 0.99
CA VAL A 153 -3.22 -11.26 0.88
C VAL A 153 -2.25 -10.38 0.11
N SER A 154 -2.74 -9.60 -0.84
CA SER A 154 -1.98 -8.51 -1.47
C SER A 154 -2.66 -7.17 -1.18
N SER A 155 -1.89 -6.20 -0.66
CA SER A 155 -2.35 -4.83 -0.40
C SER A 155 -1.57 -3.84 -1.26
N PRO A 156 -2.16 -3.30 -2.35
CA PRO A 156 -1.53 -2.27 -3.17
C PRO A 156 -1.67 -0.87 -2.56
N ASP A 157 -0.65 -0.04 -2.79
CA ASP A 157 -0.72 1.41 -2.61
C ASP A 157 -1.44 2.01 -3.83
N TRP A 158 -2.77 1.90 -3.80
CA TRP A 158 -3.63 2.18 -4.95
C TRP A 158 -3.75 3.67 -5.27
N GLU A 159 -3.46 4.56 -4.31
CA GLU A 159 -3.37 6.01 -4.56
C GLU A 159 -2.14 6.43 -5.38
N GLY A 160 -1.18 5.51 -5.54
CA GLY A 160 0.05 5.73 -6.29
C GLY A 160 1.09 6.57 -5.54
N PRO A 161 2.25 6.84 -6.18
CA PRO A 161 3.35 7.60 -5.59
C PRO A 161 3.02 9.09 -5.37
N ASN A 162 1.92 9.57 -5.96
CA ASN A 162 1.47 10.95 -5.86
C ASN A 162 0.29 11.14 -4.90
N SER A 163 -0.14 10.08 -4.18
CA SER A 163 -1.23 10.15 -3.20
C SER A 163 -2.47 10.82 -3.76
N THR A 164 -3.03 10.21 -4.81
CA THR A 164 -4.15 10.77 -5.58
C THR A 164 -5.50 10.29 -5.04
N PHE A 165 -5.68 10.38 -3.72
CA PHE A 165 -6.92 9.99 -3.04
C PHE A 165 -8.16 10.48 -3.78
N ILE A 166 -9.16 9.61 -3.90
CA ILE A 166 -10.42 9.72 -4.66
C ILE A 166 -10.32 9.61 -6.19
N GLU A 167 -9.11 9.59 -6.77
CA GLU A 167 -8.96 9.43 -8.23
C GLU A 167 -9.18 7.98 -8.65
N GLY A 168 -10.27 7.76 -9.37
CA GLY A 168 -10.78 6.43 -9.67
C GLY A 168 -9.97 5.63 -10.68
N PHE A 169 -9.48 6.29 -11.75
CA PHE A 169 -8.73 5.61 -12.78
C PHE A 169 -7.41 5.06 -12.24
N GLN A 170 -6.67 5.86 -11.48
CA GLN A 170 -5.49 5.48 -10.74
C GLN A 170 -5.79 4.31 -9.81
N ALA A 171 -6.79 4.47 -8.93
CA ALA A 171 -7.11 3.48 -7.91
C ALA A 171 -7.42 2.10 -8.52
N GLY A 172 -8.25 2.09 -9.58
CA GLY A 172 -8.62 0.88 -10.27
C GLY A 172 -7.46 0.25 -11.07
N GLN A 173 -6.72 1.05 -11.83
CA GLN A 173 -5.59 0.57 -12.64
C GLN A 173 -4.47 0.01 -11.76
N ALA A 174 -4.05 0.73 -10.72
CA ALA A 174 -3.06 0.26 -9.75
C ALA A 174 -3.51 -1.04 -9.09
N THR A 175 -4.77 -1.13 -8.65
CA THR A 175 -5.29 -2.36 -8.03
C THR A 175 -5.27 -3.56 -8.99
N LEU A 176 -5.72 -3.39 -10.24
CA LEU A 176 -5.70 -4.46 -11.25
C LEU A 176 -4.26 -4.86 -11.62
N ASP A 177 -3.35 -3.91 -11.73
CA ASP A 177 -1.94 -4.16 -12.04
C ASP A 177 -1.20 -4.82 -10.87
N SER A 178 -1.60 -4.54 -9.62
CA SER A 178 -1.16 -5.32 -8.47
C SER A 178 -1.56 -6.78 -8.61
N VAL A 179 -2.79 -7.08 -9.03
CA VAL A 179 -3.22 -8.47 -9.23
C VAL A 179 -2.38 -9.17 -10.31
N ARG A 180 -2.09 -8.48 -11.44
CA ARG A 180 -1.16 -8.98 -12.47
C ARG A 180 0.23 -9.27 -11.90
N ALA A 181 0.78 -8.33 -11.11
CA ALA A 181 2.08 -8.49 -10.47
C ALA A 181 2.08 -9.68 -9.51
N VAL A 182 1.04 -9.85 -8.70
CA VAL A 182 0.94 -10.96 -7.75
C VAL A 182 0.82 -12.30 -8.46
N LEU A 183 -0.02 -12.43 -9.49
CA LEU A 183 -0.17 -13.68 -10.26
C LEU A 183 1.11 -14.05 -11.02
N SER A 184 1.94 -13.07 -11.41
CA SER A 184 3.25 -13.32 -12.02
C SER A 184 4.38 -13.55 -11.01
N SER A 185 4.13 -13.38 -9.71
CA SER A 185 5.14 -13.41 -8.65
C SER A 185 5.51 -14.81 -8.14
N GLY A 186 5.07 -15.89 -8.79
CA GLY A 186 5.22 -17.26 -8.27
C GLY A 186 6.65 -17.68 -7.90
N LYS A 187 7.68 -17.18 -8.60
CA LYS A 187 9.09 -17.41 -8.23
C LYS A 187 9.54 -16.70 -6.94
N ILE A 188 8.81 -15.67 -6.53
CA ILE A 188 9.11 -14.80 -5.39
C ILE A 188 8.25 -15.18 -4.18
N THR A 189 6.96 -15.43 -4.40
CA THR A 189 5.94 -15.59 -3.35
C THR A 189 5.36 -17.01 -3.29
N GLY A 190 5.59 -17.84 -4.30
CA GLY A 190 4.96 -19.15 -4.45
C GLY A 190 3.53 -19.13 -5.00
N VAL A 191 2.94 -17.95 -5.20
CA VAL A 191 1.60 -17.79 -5.77
C VAL A 191 1.49 -18.52 -7.11
N LYS A 192 0.42 -19.30 -7.30
CA LYS A 192 0.11 -19.90 -8.60
C LYS A 192 -0.43 -18.85 -9.56
N SER A 193 -0.03 -18.93 -10.82
CA SER A 193 -0.45 -17.99 -11.86
C SER A 193 -1.94 -18.06 -12.21
N ASP A 194 -2.62 -19.15 -11.85
CA ASP A 194 -4.05 -19.38 -12.03
C ASP A 194 -4.84 -19.29 -10.71
N ALA A 195 -4.24 -18.69 -9.67
CA ALA A 195 -4.89 -18.51 -8.38
C ALA A 195 -6.23 -17.76 -8.50
N LYS A 196 -7.20 -18.18 -7.70
CA LYS A 196 -8.50 -17.52 -7.58
C LYS A 196 -8.33 -16.22 -6.79
N VAL A 197 -8.77 -15.12 -7.37
CA VAL A 197 -8.65 -13.78 -6.76
C VAL A 197 -10.01 -13.28 -6.32
N GLN A 198 -10.11 -12.85 -5.07
CA GLN A 198 -11.23 -12.07 -4.54
C GLN A 198 -10.76 -10.65 -4.24
N MET A 199 -11.62 -9.66 -4.43
CA MET A 199 -11.38 -8.28 -4.00
C MET A 199 -12.08 -7.99 -2.68
N TRP A 200 -11.45 -7.20 -1.80
CA TRP A 200 -12.05 -6.77 -0.55
C TRP A 200 -11.61 -5.34 -0.19
N GLY A 201 -12.59 -4.44 0.01
CA GLY A 201 -12.35 -3.08 0.48
C GLY A 201 -13.55 -2.48 1.21
N TYR A 202 -13.28 -1.56 2.14
CA TYR A 202 -14.29 -0.78 2.87
C TYR A 202 -13.94 0.71 2.83
N SER A 203 -14.92 1.62 2.82
CA SER A 203 -14.68 3.09 2.78
C SER A 203 -13.80 3.52 1.59
N GLY A 204 -12.65 4.18 1.79
CA GLY A 204 -11.71 4.47 0.69
C GLY A 204 -11.19 3.22 -0.02
N GLY A 205 -11.03 2.11 0.72
CA GLY A 205 -10.71 0.82 0.12
C GLY A 205 -11.83 0.31 -0.80
N ALA A 206 -13.09 0.61 -0.47
CA ALA A 206 -14.22 0.27 -1.34
C ALA A 206 -14.19 1.06 -2.65
N LEU A 207 -13.79 2.33 -2.62
CA LEU A 207 -13.57 3.13 -3.85
C LEU A 207 -12.57 2.42 -4.77
N ALA A 208 -11.42 2.02 -4.24
CA ALA A 208 -10.39 1.35 -5.03
C ALA A 208 -10.86 -0.01 -5.58
N SER A 209 -11.57 -0.80 -4.77
CA SER A 209 -12.13 -2.09 -5.22
C SER A 209 -13.24 -1.90 -6.26
N GLU A 210 -14.12 -0.90 -6.10
CA GLU A 210 -15.23 -0.61 -7.02
C GLU A 210 -14.68 -0.16 -8.39
N TRP A 211 -13.78 0.83 -8.42
CA TRP A 211 -13.16 1.30 -9.66
C TRP A 211 -12.38 0.19 -10.37
N ALA A 212 -11.67 -0.66 -9.65
CA ALA A 212 -10.99 -1.81 -10.25
C ALA A 212 -11.99 -2.77 -10.91
N MET A 213 -13.12 -3.06 -10.26
CA MET A 213 -14.15 -3.93 -10.82
C MET A 213 -14.85 -3.32 -12.04
N GLU A 214 -15.09 -2.01 -12.05
CA GLU A 214 -15.64 -1.29 -13.19
C GLU A 214 -14.68 -1.28 -14.39
N LEU A 215 -13.38 -1.03 -14.14
CA LEU A 215 -12.35 -0.97 -15.18
C LEU A 215 -11.91 -2.35 -15.67
N GLN A 216 -12.17 -3.43 -14.93
CA GLN A 216 -11.69 -4.77 -15.25
C GLN A 216 -11.97 -5.16 -16.71
N SER A 217 -13.20 -4.94 -17.18
CA SER A 217 -13.62 -5.37 -18.53
C SER A 217 -12.88 -4.65 -19.68
N SER A 218 -12.44 -3.41 -19.47
CA SER A 218 -11.80 -2.58 -20.49
C SER A 218 -10.28 -2.51 -20.33
N TYR A 219 -9.77 -2.56 -19.10
CA TYR A 219 -8.35 -2.39 -18.77
C TYR A 219 -7.61 -3.72 -18.52
N ALA A 220 -8.29 -4.70 -17.91
CA ALA A 220 -7.71 -6.00 -17.57
C ALA A 220 -8.66 -7.18 -17.84
N PRO A 221 -9.14 -7.34 -19.09
CA PRO A 221 -10.15 -8.35 -19.44
C PRO A 221 -9.70 -9.80 -19.20
N GLU A 222 -8.39 -10.03 -19.15
CA GLU A 222 -7.77 -11.33 -18.89
C GLU A 222 -7.87 -11.75 -17.41
N LEU A 223 -8.00 -10.81 -16.48
CA LEU A 223 -8.15 -11.13 -15.06
C LEU A 223 -9.55 -11.67 -14.78
N LYS A 224 -9.63 -12.71 -13.93
CA LYS A 224 -10.88 -13.33 -13.50
C LYS A 224 -10.97 -13.30 -11.99
N PHE A 225 -12.07 -12.77 -11.47
CA PHE A 225 -12.34 -12.66 -10.04
C PHE A 225 -13.44 -13.64 -9.65
N VAL A 226 -13.29 -14.28 -8.49
CA VAL A 226 -14.34 -15.16 -7.93
C VAL A 226 -15.41 -14.38 -7.17
N GLY A 227 -15.15 -13.11 -6.87
CA GLY A 227 -16.08 -12.19 -6.24
C GLY A 227 -15.38 -10.93 -5.73
N ALA A 228 -16.19 -9.97 -5.28
CA ALA A 228 -15.74 -8.77 -4.57
C ALA A 228 -16.62 -8.55 -3.34
N ALA A 229 -16.01 -8.24 -2.20
CA ALA A 229 -16.68 -7.83 -0.97
C ALA A 229 -16.39 -6.34 -0.74
N ILE A 230 -17.37 -5.48 -1.01
CA ILE A 230 -17.21 -4.02 -1.02
C ILE A 230 -18.27 -3.42 -0.09
N GLY A 231 -17.87 -2.53 0.83
CA GLY A 231 -18.79 -1.90 1.78
C GLY A 231 -18.45 -0.44 2.09
N GLY A 232 -19.44 0.35 2.51
CA GLY A 232 -19.23 1.80 2.72
C GLY A 232 -18.86 2.52 1.42
N VAL A 233 -19.47 2.11 0.30
CA VAL A 233 -19.17 2.58 -1.06
C VAL A 233 -19.36 4.08 -1.24
N THR A 234 -18.60 4.66 -2.16
CA THR A 234 -18.62 6.09 -2.51
C THR A 234 -18.93 6.31 -4.01
N PRO A 235 -20.06 5.79 -4.52
CA PRO A 235 -20.37 5.80 -5.96
C PRO A 235 -20.60 7.20 -6.52
N ASN A 236 -20.83 8.19 -5.65
CA ASN A 236 -20.89 9.60 -6.01
C ASN A 236 -20.11 10.44 -4.99
N VAL A 237 -18.90 10.83 -5.39
CA VAL A 237 -18.00 11.66 -4.58
C VAL A 237 -18.67 12.98 -4.17
N GLN A 238 -19.42 13.65 -5.04
CA GLN A 238 -20.08 14.92 -4.72
C GLN A 238 -21.12 14.78 -3.60
N ASN A 239 -21.84 13.66 -3.56
CA ASN A 239 -22.78 13.37 -2.47
C ASN A 239 -22.04 13.19 -1.14
N VAL A 240 -20.92 12.46 -1.15
CA VAL A 240 -20.07 12.29 0.05
C VAL A 240 -19.60 13.64 0.56
N TYR A 241 -19.11 14.53 -0.33
CA TYR A 241 -18.75 15.92 0.04
C TYR A 241 -19.90 16.64 0.72
N GLY A 242 -21.10 16.62 0.13
CA GLY A 242 -22.28 17.26 0.72
C GLY A 242 -22.62 16.72 2.11
N THR A 243 -22.42 15.42 2.34
CA THR A 243 -22.72 14.73 3.60
C THR A 243 -21.73 15.05 4.71
N ILE A 244 -20.43 15.06 4.41
CA ILE A 244 -19.38 15.27 5.42
C ILE A 244 -19.08 16.75 5.67
N ASN A 245 -19.50 17.63 4.77
CA ASN A 245 -19.28 19.06 4.90
C ASN A 245 -19.91 19.62 6.18
N HIS A 246 -19.19 20.49 6.88
CA HIS A 246 -19.50 21.01 8.21
C HIS A 246 -19.64 19.96 9.33
N GLY A 247 -19.36 18.68 9.05
CA GLY A 247 -19.37 17.59 10.01
C GLY A 247 -17.99 17.27 10.60
N PRO A 248 -17.92 16.28 11.49
CA PRO A 248 -16.66 15.85 12.11
C PRO A 248 -15.64 15.25 11.11
N PHE A 249 -16.10 14.81 9.94
CA PHE A 249 -15.28 14.21 8.88
C PHE A 249 -14.93 15.19 7.75
N ALA A 250 -15.18 16.50 7.92
CA ALA A 250 -14.93 17.50 6.88
C ALA A 250 -13.46 17.56 6.41
N GLY A 251 -12.50 17.09 7.21
CA GLY A 251 -11.09 17.00 6.80
C GLY A 251 -10.85 16.07 5.60
N ILE A 252 -11.65 15.00 5.47
CA ILE A 252 -11.58 14.06 4.34
C ILE A 252 -11.93 14.75 3.02
N ALA A 253 -12.85 15.73 3.05
CA ALA A 253 -13.16 16.54 1.88
C ALA A 253 -11.94 17.35 1.41
N ALA A 254 -11.18 17.94 2.33
CA ALA A 254 -9.96 18.66 1.97
C ALA A 254 -8.89 17.71 1.42
N ALA A 255 -8.72 16.52 2.02
CA ALA A 255 -7.83 15.48 1.52
C ALA A 255 -8.17 15.05 0.09
N ALA A 256 -9.44 14.75 -0.20
CA ALA A 256 -9.89 14.36 -1.52
C ALA A 256 -9.69 15.46 -2.58
N LEU A 257 -9.86 16.74 -2.23
CA LEU A 257 -9.56 17.85 -3.14
C LEU A 257 -8.06 17.91 -3.46
N LEU A 258 -7.21 17.66 -2.45
CA LEU A 258 -5.76 17.64 -2.63
C LEU A 258 -5.30 16.43 -3.46
N GLY A 259 -5.90 15.24 -3.25
CA GLY A 259 -5.64 14.06 -4.08
C GLY A 259 -5.97 14.30 -5.55
N MET A 260 -7.13 14.89 -5.85
CA MET A 260 -7.47 15.32 -7.21
C MET A 260 -6.53 16.39 -7.77
N ALA A 261 -6.07 17.32 -6.93
CA ALA A 261 -5.09 18.32 -7.32
C ALA A 261 -3.71 17.71 -7.64
N ASN A 262 -3.32 16.62 -6.97
CA ASN A 262 -2.10 15.87 -7.28
C ASN A 262 -2.22 15.16 -8.63
N ALA A 263 -3.41 14.66 -8.99
CA ALA A 263 -3.66 14.00 -10.28
C ALA A 263 -3.74 14.99 -11.45
N PHE A 264 -4.38 16.15 -11.25
CA PHE A 264 -4.73 17.08 -12.35
C PHE A 264 -4.27 18.52 -12.09
N LYS A 265 -3.30 19.00 -12.87
CA LYS A 265 -2.73 20.36 -12.75
C LYS A 265 -3.76 21.48 -12.95
N ASP A 266 -4.69 21.31 -13.88
CA ASP A 266 -5.75 22.29 -14.11
C ASP A 266 -6.70 22.38 -12.92
N PHE A 267 -7.00 21.24 -12.29
CA PHE A 267 -7.78 21.18 -11.06
C PHE A 267 -7.02 21.82 -9.89
N GLN A 268 -5.73 21.54 -9.73
CA GLN A 268 -4.88 22.19 -8.72
C GLN A 268 -4.89 23.72 -8.85
N THR A 269 -4.79 24.22 -10.08
CA THR A 269 -4.82 25.65 -10.37
C THR A 269 -6.18 26.24 -10.02
N ALA A 270 -7.27 25.60 -10.44
CA ALA A 270 -8.62 26.02 -10.10
C ALA A 270 -8.87 26.02 -8.59
N LEU A 271 -8.47 24.94 -7.89
CA LEU A 271 -8.57 24.82 -6.44
C LEU A 271 -7.84 25.96 -5.73
N THR A 272 -6.57 26.18 -6.08
CA THR A 272 -5.73 27.23 -5.46
C THR A 272 -6.33 28.62 -5.66
N ASN A 273 -6.88 28.91 -6.84
CA ASN A 273 -7.51 30.20 -7.14
C ASN A 273 -8.83 30.43 -6.39
N GLN A 274 -9.51 29.37 -5.96
CA GLN A 274 -10.77 29.43 -5.22
C GLN A 274 -10.59 29.44 -3.71
N LEU A 275 -9.38 29.16 -3.20
CA LEU A 275 -9.12 29.19 -1.76
C LEU A 275 -9.26 30.60 -1.20
N ILE A 276 -9.94 30.72 -0.06
CA ILE A 276 -9.95 31.95 0.73
C ILE A 276 -8.52 32.14 1.28
N PRO A 277 -7.80 33.22 0.92
CA PRO A 277 -6.37 33.36 1.25
C PRO A 277 -6.06 33.21 2.74
N ALA A 278 -6.93 33.74 3.62
CA ALA A 278 -6.79 33.64 5.07
C ALA A 278 -6.97 32.23 5.64
N LYS A 279 -7.54 31.30 4.84
CA LYS A 279 -7.82 29.90 5.22
C LYS A 279 -6.99 28.88 4.46
N ALA A 280 -6.20 29.30 3.47
CA ALA A 280 -5.42 28.41 2.64
C ALA A 280 -4.48 27.50 3.46
N ALA A 281 -3.80 28.05 4.47
CA ALA A 281 -2.91 27.26 5.32
C ALA A 281 -3.64 26.15 6.09
N GLU A 282 -4.84 26.43 6.59
CA GLU A 282 -5.70 25.45 7.29
C GLU A 282 -6.16 24.35 6.32
N PHE A 283 -6.52 24.73 5.09
CA PHE A 283 -6.88 23.77 4.04
C PHE A 283 -5.73 22.81 3.71
N TYR A 284 -4.52 23.34 3.48
CA TYR A 284 -3.36 22.51 3.12
C TYR A 284 -2.85 21.63 4.28
N GLN A 285 -3.27 21.86 5.52
CA GLN A 285 -2.95 20.93 6.63
C GLN A 285 -3.56 19.55 6.41
N ALA A 286 -4.69 19.44 5.70
CA ALA A 286 -5.27 18.14 5.34
C ALA A 286 -4.26 17.29 4.58
N GLY A 287 -3.42 17.92 3.73
CA GLY A 287 -2.38 17.24 2.98
C GLY A 287 -1.15 16.81 3.77
N GLN A 288 -1.22 16.81 5.09
CA GLN A 288 -0.21 16.26 5.99
C GLN A 288 -0.76 15.10 6.83
N ASN A 289 -2.05 14.77 6.68
CA ASN A 289 -2.75 13.77 7.47
C ASN A 289 -3.07 12.55 6.61
N CYS A 290 -3.09 11.39 7.25
CA CYS A 290 -3.75 10.18 6.75
C CYS A 290 -4.99 9.98 7.63
N PHE A 291 -6.16 9.89 7.02
CA PHE A 291 -7.44 9.92 7.74
C PHE A 291 -7.94 8.54 8.19
#